data_AF-A0A830QAL5-F1
#
_entry.id   AF-A0A830QAL5-F1
#
_cell.length_a   1.000
_cell.length_b   1.000
_cell.length_c   1.000
_cell.angle_alpha   90.00
_cell.angle_beta   90.00
_cell.angle_gamma   90.00
#
_symmetry.space_group_name_H-M   'P 1'
#
loop_
_entity.id
_entity.type
_entity.pdbx_description
1 polymer ?
#
loop_
_entity_poly.entity_id
_entity_poly.type
_entity_poly.pdbx_seq_one_letter_code
_entity_poly.pdbx_strand_id
1 'polypeptide(L)'
;MLVYYLLSGLQPKSNMQSCSGSFNYFNFSQPNVGLIYALQRAVSISADVANGNFGDATNAALKNVQLSVGSTGLLVKIVKYGLYLNSMYSGDFSESFGSDVATSIIRFRKFMKYPNETSGIADYTVIKGLVTSNGDTGRDSIALDTATQLTAEDVKHFRDYGFSIVGRYLTGTVGTDFKPKNLTPTEIKTILDGGMKFFPIYEDGGYVETYFTASQGQKDAQTAIKTALNLELPAGTVIYFAVDVDFQEGDIDGTVIPYIKAIQNILSQSIYNTGVYGTRNVCLHAEKIGIRYSFVANMSYGWSGNLGFKMPTNWAFDQFTEYSIYGTDIDQISSSGKDKGVSHTSKDPGNSKSIEWAKNYLMGFLGLVSWDFNVPLTILDVKGLLISIELDQEFHTPDDYSIIKIQNHKLDNIDWTNYISSLSNIGVNNQVTHFLSDAISHQTLLTQIDSGKMSVETEIATNGAISLSVIFNISELNGKTLTDQLSLTIKLELNPETYDWPTTNYIDWGKILNTLGKGALTVLAFGLLLWITGGLGAAAGASGGSEAVLAALGLA
;
A
#
# COMPACT_ATOMS: atom_id res chain seq x y z
N MET A 1 15.75 -12.91 28.85
CA MET A 1 16.57 -14.14 29.01
C MET A 1 17.91 -14.06 28.26
N LEU A 2 17.94 -13.65 26.98
CA LEU A 2 19.16 -13.55 26.15
C LEU A 2 20.27 -12.67 26.76
N VAL A 3 19.91 -11.44 27.15
CA VAL A 3 20.82 -10.46 27.76
C VAL A 3 21.38 -10.96 29.09
N TYR A 4 20.56 -11.67 29.88
CA TYR A 4 20.97 -12.27 31.15
C TYR A 4 22.08 -13.33 30.96
N TYR A 5 22.00 -14.16 29.91
CA TYR A 5 23.03 -15.15 29.58
C TYR A 5 24.33 -14.53 29.01
N LEU A 6 24.25 -13.35 28.40
CA LEU A 6 25.43 -12.59 27.96
C LEU A 6 26.12 -11.89 29.13
N LEU A 7 25.35 -11.40 30.11
CA LEU A 7 25.86 -10.63 31.23
C LEU A 7 26.27 -11.47 32.44
N SER A 8 25.87 -12.75 32.53
CA SER A 8 26.23 -13.63 33.67
C SER A 8 27.73 -13.91 33.81
N GLY A 9 28.54 -13.61 32.78
CA GLY A 9 30.01 -13.66 32.81
C GLY A 9 30.70 -12.29 33.04
N LEU A 10 29.94 -11.21 33.14
CA LEU A 10 30.46 -9.84 33.32
C LEU A 10 30.22 -9.37 34.76
N GLN A 11 31.24 -8.83 35.43
CA GLN A 11 31.11 -8.29 36.80
C GLN A 11 30.01 -7.23 36.84
N PRO A 12 28.93 -7.43 37.63
CA PRO A 12 27.83 -6.48 37.74
C PRO A 12 28.31 -5.17 38.42
N LYS A 13 27.59 -4.07 38.19
CA LYS A 13 27.74 -2.85 38.99
C LYS A 13 27.51 -3.22 40.47
N SER A 14 28.23 -2.61 41.42
CA SER A 14 28.20 -2.94 42.86
C SER A 14 26.83 -2.87 43.55
N ASN A 15 25.77 -2.49 42.83
CA ASN A 15 24.38 -2.42 43.29
C ASN A 15 23.43 -3.34 42.47
N MET A 16 23.95 -4.21 41.60
CA MET A 16 23.15 -5.25 40.93
C MET A 16 23.12 -6.49 41.81
N GLN A 17 22.16 -6.54 42.73
CA GLN A 17 21.87 -7.73 43.52
C GLN A 17 21.40 -8.88 42.62
N SER A 18 21.97 -10.06 42.83
CA SER A 18 21.42 -11.33 42.36
C SER A 18 20.13 -11.64 43.11
N CYS A 19 19.04 -11.99 42.40
CA CYS A 19 18.20 -13.17 42.66
C CYS A 19 16.92 -13.16 41.80
N SER A 20 16.33 -14.34 41.66
CA SER A 20 15.00 -14.61 41.09
C SER A 20 13.97 -13.52 41.37
N GLY A 21 13.56 -12.80 40.32
CA GLY A 21 12.47 -11.82 40.36
C GLY A 21 12.94 -10.36 40.37
N SER A 22 12.60 -9.65 39.30
CA SER A 22 12.60 -8.19 39.15
C SER A 22 13.95 -7.50 38.84
N PHE A 23 14.34 -7.56 37.56
CA PHE A 23 15.30 -6.63 36.92
C PHE A 23 14.64 -5.25 36.72
N ASN A 24 14.43 -4.49 37.79
CA ASN A 24 13.93 -3.11 37.70
C ASN A 24 15.11 -2.16 37.89
N TYR A 25 15.71 -1.68 36.79
CA TYR A 25 16.41 -0.38 36.67
C TYR A 25 16.89 -0.08 35.24
N PHE A 26 16.73 -1.02 34.31
CA PHE A 26 16.75 -0.77 32.86
C PHE A 26 15.58 -1.56 32.25
N ASN A 27 14.75 -0.91 31.44
CA ASN A 27 13.67 -1.60 30.73
C ASN A 27 14.29 -2.47 29.61
N PHE A 28 14.81 -3.65 29.96
CA PHE A 28 15.34 -4.65 29.03
C PHE A 28 14.23 -5.35 28.22
N SER A 29 13.03 -4.78 28.16
CA SER A 29 11.94 -5.22 27.27
C SER A 29 12.33 -5.10 25.79
N GLN A 30 13.34 -4.28 25.47
CA GLN A 30 13.90 -4.13 24.14
C GLN A 30 15.27 -4.83 24.03
N PRO A 31 15.39 -5.94 23.28
CA PRO A 31 16.61 -6.75 23.16
C PRO A 31 17.87 -5.95 22.76
N ASN A 32 17.68 -4.88 21.97
CA ASN A 32 18.78 -4.06 21.45
C ASN A 32 19.54 -3.32 22.54
N VAL A 33 18.88 -2.72 23.53
CA VAL A 33 19.53 -1.97 24.62
C VAL A 33 20.46 -2.88 25.43
N GLY A 34 19.99 -4.09 25.75
CA GLY A 34 20.80 -5.07 26.46
C GLY A 34 21.96 -5.63 25.64
N LEU A 35 21.77 -5.82 24.32
CA LEU A 35 22.84 -6.25 23.43
C LEU A 35 23.91 -5.17 23.26
N ILE A 36 23.53 -3.90 23.15
CA ILE A 36 24.46 -2.76 23.11
C ILE A 36 25.22 -2.64 24.43
N TYR A 37 24.55 -2.82 25.58
CA TYR A 37 25.26 -2.82 26.86
C TYR A 37 26.30 -3.95 26.93
N ALA A 38 25.94 -5.17 26.53
CA ALA A 38 26.89 -6.28 26.47
C ALA A 38 28.07 -5.99 25.53
N LEU A 39 27.80 -5.38 24.38
CA LEU A 39 28.81 -4.92 23.41
C LEU A 39 29.78 -3.92 24.04
N GLN A 40 29.27 -2.90 24.72
CA GLN A 40 30.07 -1.90 25.43
C GLN A 40 31.02 -2.55 26.44
N ARG A 41 30.52 -3.50 27.24
CA ARG A 41 31.33 -4.22 28.22
C ARG A 41 32.39 -5.11 27.56
N ALA A 42 32.06 -5.75 26.44
CA ALA A 42 32.98 -6.60 25.68
C ALA A 42 34.14 -5.80 25.05
N VAL A 43 33.93 -4.52 24.76
CA VAL A 43 34.99 -3.59 24.29
C VAL A 43 35.59 -2.73 25.40
N SER A 44 35.49 -3.21 26.66
CA SER A 44 36.11 -2.61 27.85
C SER A 44 35.59 -1.23 28.26
N ILE A 45 34.41 -0.79 27.81
CA ILE A 45 33.73 0.37 28.40
C ILE A 45 33.26 -0.03 29.79
N SER A 46 33.63 0.73 30.83
CA SER A 46 33.38 0.44 32.24
C SER A 46 31.88 0.36 32.59
N ALA A 47 31.51 -0.34 33.67
CA ALA A 47 30.10 -0.59 34.01
C ALA A 47 29.34 0.68 34.44
N ASP A 48 30.07 1.69 34.89
CA ASP A 48 29.59 3.02 35.24
C ASP A 48 29.34 3.91 34.01
N VAL A 49 30.01 3.64 32.89
CA VAL A 49 29.83 4.37 31.61
C VAL A 49 28.87 3.65 30.66
N ALA A 50 28.90 2.32 30.63
CA ALA A 50 28.02 1.51 29.78
C ALA A 50 26.54 1.77 30.14
N ASN A 51 25.72 2.05 29.13
CA ASN A 51 24.33 2.50 29.29
C ASN A 51 23.37 1.90 28.24
N GLY A 52 23.86 1.07 27.32
CA GLY A 52 23.04 0.47 26.27
C GLY A 52 22.69 1.43 25.11
N ASN A 53 23.24 2.63 25.08
CA ASN A 53 23.14 3.57 23.97
C ASN A 53 24.40 3.52 23.09
N PHE A 54 24.24 3.53 21.76
CA PHE A 54 25.36 3.48 20.82
C PHE A 54 25.87 4.90 20.50
N GLY A 55 26.61 5.49 21.45
CA GLY A 55 27.21 6.83 21.30
C GLY A 55 28.70 6.82 20.94
N ASP A 56 29.34 7.99 21.05
CA ASP A 56 30.73 8.23 20.63
C ASP A 56 31.76 7.30 21.26
N ALA A 57 31.61 6.97 22.55
CA ALA A 57 32.49 6.02 23.23
C ALA A 57 32.42 4.62 22.59
N THR A 58 31.20 4.17 22.24
CA THR A 58 30.98 2.89 21.55
C THR A 58 31.53 2.94 20.12
N ASN A 59 31.32 4.05 19.40
CA ASN A 59 31.90 4.27 18.06
C ASN A 59 33.43 4.18 18.10
N ALA A 60 34.08 4.88 19.03
CA ALA A 60 35.53 4.90 19.17
C ALA A 60 36.11 3.52 19.51
N ALA A 61 35.46 2.78 20.43
CA ALA A 61 35.90 1.47 20.85
C ALA A 61 35.79 0.40 19.74
N LEU A 62 34.85 0.57 18.79
CA LEU A 62 34.60 -0.39 17.71
C LEU A 62 35.31 -0.06 16.39
N LYS A 63 35.85 1.15 16.23
CA LYS A 63 36.39 1.65 14.95
C LYS A 63 37.41 0.72 14.29
N ASN A 64 38.23 0.02 15.09
CA ASN A 64 39.28 -0.88 14.61
C ASN A 64 38.98 -2.36 14.85
N VAL A 65 37.76 -2.71 15.28
CA VAL A 65 37.41 -4.11 15.52
C VAL A 65 37.21 -4.82 14.20
N GLN A 66 37.86 -5.98 14.07
CA GLN A 66 37.65 -6.94 12.98
C GLN A 66 37.65 -8.36 13.56
N LEU A 67 36.53 -9.06 13.40
CA LEU A 67 36.43 -10.49 13.74
C LEU A 67 36.31 -11.32 12.47
N SER A 68 37.04 -12.42 12.41
CA SER A 68 37.10 -13.33 11.26
C SER A 68 37.10 -14.77 11.72
N VAL A 69 37.11 -15.72 10.77
CA VAL A 69 37.28 -17.15 11.09
C VAL A 69 38.52 -17.34 11.97
N GLY A 70 38.35 -18.06 13.07
CA GLY A 70 39.39 -18.28 14.09
C GLY A 70 39.41 -17.27 15.24
N SER A 71 38.70 -16.13 15.13
CA SER A 71 38.50 -15.22 16.27
C SER A 71 37.74 -15.91 17.39
N THR A 72 38.06 -15.55 18.63
CA THR A 72 37.38 -16.07 19.83
C THR A 72 36.99 -14.95 20.80
N GLY A 73 36.08 -15.25 21.73
CA GLY A 73 35.74 -14.40 22.87
C GLY A 73 34.31 -13.85 22.86
N LEU A 74 33.98 -13.07 23.89
CA LEU A 74 32.62 -12.55 24.11
C LEU A 74 32.08 -11.73 22.93
N LEU A 75 32.94 -10.98 22.22
CA LEU A 75 32.52 -10.17 21.08
C LEU A 75 32.01 -11.02 19.90
N VAL A 76 32.60 -12.20 19.69
CA VAL A 76 32.10 -13.19 18.71
C VAL A 76 30.69 -13.65 19.07
N LYS A 77 30.48 -13.96 20.35
CA LYS A 77 29.18 -14.40 20.87
C LYS A 77 28.12 -13.31 20.69
N ILE A 78 28.47 -12.05 20.93
CA ILE A 78 27.59 -10.88 20.71
C ILE A 78 27.24 -10.73 19.22
N VAL A 79 28.22 -10.85 18.31
CA VAL A 79 27.96 -10.83 16.86
C VAL A 79 27.01 -11.94 16.44
N LYS A 80 27.18 -13.17 16.95
CA LYS A 80 26.27 -14.29 16.68
C LYS A 80 24.84 -13.99 17.16
N TYR A 81 24.66 -13.41 18.34
CA TYR A 81 23.34 -12.98 18.81
C TYR A 81 22.74 -11.85 17.99
N GLY A 82 23.54 -10.86 17.58
CA GLY A 82 23.10 -9.81 16.67
C GLY A 82 22.60 -10.40 15.34
N LEU A 83 23.34 -11.34 14.76
CA LEU A 83 22.92 -12.06 13.56
C LEU A 83 21.63 -12.85 13.78
N TYR A 84 21.49 -13.53 14.92
CA TYR A 84 20.27 -14.26 15.28
C TYR A 84 19.04 -13.34 15.37
N LEU A 85 19.15 -12.21 16.06
CA LEU A 85 18.06 -11.23 16.17
C LEU A 85 17.66 -10.66 14.80
N ASN A 86 18.60 -10.55 13.88
CA ASN A 86 18.35 -10.12 12.50
C ASN A 86 17.95 -11.29 11.57
N SER A 87 17.65 -12.48 12.11
CA SER A 87 17.26 -13.69 11.34
C SER A 87 18.31 -14.17 10.33
N MET A 88 19.60 -13.94 10.61
CA MET A 88 20.73 -14.28 9.73
C MET A 88 21.56 -15.47 10.21
N TYR A 89 21.35 -15.96 11.43
CA TYR A 89 22.14 -17.04 12.02
C TYR A 89 21.32 -17.92 12.97
N SER A 90 21.55 -19.23 12.91
CA SER A 90 20.87 -20.26 13.73
C SER A 90 21.84 -21.35 14.22
N GLY A 91 23.15 -21.12 14.12
CA GLY A 91 24.18 -22.05 14.57
C GLY A 91 24.41 -22.00 16.08
N ASP A 92 25.56 -22.50 16.54
CA ASP A 92 25.91 -22.46 17.95
C ASP A 92 26.26 -21.04 18.44
N PHE A 93 26.06 -20.79 19.72
CA PHE A 93 26.39 -19.51 20.38
C PHE A 93 27.66 -19.64 21.25
N SER A 94 28.60 -20.49 20.86
CA SER A 94 29.94 -20.52 21.46
C SER A 94 30.71 -19.25 21.10
N GLU A 95 31.80 -19.01 21.82
CA GLU A 95 32.69 -17.88 21.57
C GLU A 95 33.61 -18.07 20.35
N SER A 96 33.47 -19.14 19.57
CA SER A 96 34.32 -19.41 18.40
C SER A 96 33.70 -18.89 17.11
N PHE A 97 34.48 -18.16 16.30
CA PHE A 97 34.03 -17.64 15.01
C PHE A 97 34.35 -18.63 13.89
N GLY A 98 33.32 -19.33 13.41
CA GLY A 98 33.41 -20.32 12.34
C GLY A 98 33.09 -19.79 10.94
N SER A 99 33.21 -20.67 9.94
CA SER A 99 32.85 -20.38 8.53
C SER A 99 31.36 -20.12 8.34
N ASP A 100 30.52 -20.69 9.19
CA ASP A 100 29.09 -20.46 9.25
C ASP A 100 28.75 -19.01 9.63
N VAL A 101 29.45 -18.44 10.63
CA VAL A 101 29.33 -17.02 11.01
C VAL A 101 29.76 -16.12 9.87
N ALA A 102 30.91 -16.41 9.24
CA ALA A 102 31.39 -15.67 8.06
C ALA A 102 30.35 -15.67 6.93
N THR A 103 29.73 -16.84 6.68
CA THR A 103 28.68 -16.99 5.67
C THR A 103 27.43 -16.16 6.01
N SER A 104 27.02 -16.16 7.28
CA SER A 104 25.91 -15.34 7.76
C SER A 104 26.18 -13.84 7.63
N ILE A 105 27.41 -13.39 7.86
CA ILE A 105 27.80 -11.98 7.64
C ILE A 105 27.73 -11.59 6.17
N ILE A 106 28.22 -12.45 5.26
CA ILE A 106 28.10 -12.24 3.81
C ILE A 106 26.62 -12.08 3.41
N ARG A 107 25.74 -12.94 3.95
CA ARG A 107 24.29 -12.82 3.71
C ARG A 107 23.74 -11.50 4.24
N PHE A 108 24.11 -11.12 5.47
CA PHE A 108 23.65 -9.87 6.08
C PHE A 108 24.10 -8.64 5.28
N ARG A 109 25.37 -8.57 4.86
CA ARG A 109 25.88 -7.47 4.02
C ARG A 109 25.12 -7.35 2.71
N LYS A 110 24.95 -8.47 1.98
CA LYS A 110 24.19 -8.50 0.72
C LYS A 110 22.74 -8.07 0.91
N PHE A 111 22.13 -8.49 2.02
CA PHE A 111 20.76 -8.16 2.34
C PHE A 111 20.59 -6.69 2.72
N MET A 112 21.53 -6.07 3.43
CA MET A 112 21.50 -4.65 3.82
C MET A 112 22.15 -3.70 2.80
N LYS A 113 22.73 -4.24 1.72
CA LYS A 113 23.53 -3.49 0.73
C LYS A 113 24.73 -2.75 1.34
N TYR A 114 25.38 -3.38 2.33
CA TYR A 114 26.59 -2.82 2.91
C TYR A 114 27.82 -3.04 2.01
N PRO A 115 28.81 -2.14 2.06
CA PRO A 115 30.08 -2.31 1.36
C PRO A 115 30.75 -3.65 1.66
N ASN A 116 31.64 -4.09 0.76
CA ASN A 116 32.37 -5.35 0.86
C ASN A 116 31.43 -6.56 1.00
N GLU A 117 30.39 -6.67 0.15
CA GLU A 117 29.32 -7.67 0.24
C GLU A 117 29.78 -9.13 0.30
N THR A 118 31.00 -9.45 -0.17
CA THR A 118 31.58 -10.80 -0.13
C THR A 118 32.48 -11.05 1.08
N SER A 119 32.68 -10.06 1.94
CA SER A 119 33.50 -10.18 3.14
C SER A 119 32.74 -10.86 4.28
N GLY A 120 33.32 -11.93 4.83
CA GLY A 120 32.83 -12.61 6.04
C GLY A 120 33.35 -12.02 7.35
N ILE A 121 33.96 -10.83 7.31
CA ILE A 121 34.52 -10.15 8.48
C ILE A 121 33.42 -9.35 9.19
N ALA A 122 33.32 -9.49 10.51
CA ALA A 122 32.52 -8.59 11.35
C ALA A 122 33.38 -7.36 11.71
N ASP A 123 33.23 -6.30 10.94
CA ASP A 123 33.83 -4.99 11.18
C ASP A 123 32.82 -4.03 11.84
N TYR A 124 33.23 -2.78 12.03
CA TYR A 124 32.36 -1.72 12.57
C TYR A 124 31.00 -1.64 11.87
N THR A 125 30.98 -1.67 10.53
CA THR A 125 29.74 -1.59 9.74
C THR A 125 28.79 -2.73 10.06
N VAL A 126 29.29 -3.97 10.09
CA VAL A 126 28.48 -5.13 10.46
C VAL A 126 28.03 -5.04 11.92
N ILE A 127 28.94 -4.79 12.86
CA ILE A 127 28.62 -4.80 14.29
C ILE A 127 27.56 -3.74 14.61
N LYS A 128 27.71 -2.52 14.09
CA LYS A 128 26.73 -1.44 14.30
C LYS A 128 25.40 -1.77 13.65
N GLY A 129 25.40 -2.23 12.40
CA GLY A 129 24.18 -2.63 11.68
C GLY A 129 23.38 -3.76 12.33
N LEU A 130 24.03 -4.61 13.14
CA LEU A 130 23.33 -5.66 13.90
C LEU A 130 22.59 -5.15 15.13
N VAL A 131 22.98 -4.00 15.68
CA VAL A 131 22.51 -3.53 17.00
C VAL A 131 21.80 -2.18 16.97
N THR A 132 21.98 -1.37 15.93
CA THR A 132 21.21 -0.14 15.70
C THR A 132 20.46 -0.20 14.37
N SER A 133 19.28 0.42 14.30
CA SER A 133 18.46 0.42 13.09
C SER A 133 19.11 1.17 11.93
N ASN A 134 19.70 2.34 12.21
CA ASN A 134 20.41 3.18 11.24
C ASN A 134 21.78 2.64 10.84
N GLY A 135 22.31 1.63 11.55
CA GLY A 135 23.60 1.01 11.26
C GLY A 135 24.76 2.02 11.15
N ASP A 136 25.68 1.75 10.23
CA ASP A 136 26.80 2.63 9.93
C ASP A 136 26.36 3.84 9.12
N THR A 137 26.17 4.98 9.79
CA THR A 137 25.75 6.24 9.18
C THR A 137 26.81 6.87 8.28
N GLY A 138 28.05 6.37 8.28
CA GLY A 138 29.10 6.80 7.36
C GLY A 138 29.18 5.99 6.08
N ARG A 139 28.22 5.09 5.82
CA ARG A 139 28.20 4.24 4.62
C ARG A 139 27.76 5.03 3.37
N ASP A 140 28.35 4.67 2.23
CA ASP A 140 27.89 5.17 0.93
C ASP A 140 26.51 4.61 0.57
N SER A 141 25.74 5.38 -0.19
CA SER A 141 24.48 4.95 -0.78
C SER A 141 24.19 5.70 -2.08
N ILE A 142 23.08 5.35 -2.75
CA ILE A 142 22.73 5.89 -4.06
C ILE A 142 21.41 6.66 -4.09
N ALA A 143 20.73 6.75 -2.94
CA ALA A 143 19.44 7.40 -2.82
C ALA A 143 19.43 8.42 -1.67
N LEU A 144 18.53 9.39 -1.76
CA LEU A 144 18.20 10.33 -0.70
C LEU A 144 16.70 10.66 -0.78
N ASP A 145 16.14 11.27 0.25
CA ASP A 145 14.91 12.05 0.15
C ASP A 145 15.10 13.46 0.70
N THR A 146 14.21 14.38 0.32
CA THR A 146 14.23 15.75 0.82
C THR A 146 12.88 16.40 0.62
N ALA A 147 12.49 17.30 1.54
CA ALA A 147 11.31 18.12 1.40
C ALA A 147 11.50 19.30 0.43
N THR A 148 12.74 19.69 0.13
CA THR A 148 13.02 20.85 -0.73
C THR A 148 12.70 20.55 -2.19
N GLN A 149 11.96 21.46 -2.86
CA GLN A 149 11.79 21.40 -4.31
C GLN A 149 13.11 21.66 -5.03
N LEU A 150 13.46 20.79 -5.95
CA LEU A 150 14.81 20.74 -6.52
C LEU A 150 14.97 21.66 -7.74
N THR A 151 16.08 22.40 -7.75
CA THR A 151 16.59 23.08 -8.93
C THR A 151 17.54 22.18 -9.72
N ALA A 152 17.92 22.62 -10.94
CA ALA A 152 18.93 21.90 -11.73
C ALA A 152 20.30 21.87 -11.04
N GLU A 153 20.61 22.88 -10.21
CA GLU A 153 21.85 22.95 -9.45
C GLU A 153 21.85 21.93 -8.30
N ASP A 154 20.74 21.79 -7.57
CA ASP A 154 20.56 20.75 -6.55
C ASP A 154 20.75 19.35 -7.15
N VAL A 155 20.06 19.07 -8.26
CA VAL A 155 20.17 17.76 -8.95
C VAL A 155 21.61 17.50 -9.38
N LYS A 156 22.31 18.50 -9.92
CA LYS A 156 23.73 18.37 -10.25
C LYS A 156 24.58 18.06 -9.01
N HIS A 157 24.39 18.78 -7.92
CA HIS A 157 25.13 18.53 -6.67
C HIS A 157 24.88 17.11 -6.15
N PHE A 158 23.65 16.64 -6.16
CA PHE A 158 23.33 15.27 -5.75
C PHE A 158 23.99 14.22 -6.64
N ARG A 159 24.02 14.44 -7.97
CA ARG A 159 24.75 13.57 -8.91
C ARG A 159 26.25 13.55 -8.63
N ASP A 160 26.86 14.71 -8.37
CA ASP A 160 28.28 14.83 -8.06
C ASP A 160 28.65 14.12 -6.74
N TYR A 161 27.71 14.06 -5.79
CA TYR A 161 27.83 13.28 -4.54
C TYR A 161 27.59 11.78 -4.73
N GLY A 162 27.19 11.33 -5.92
CA GLY A 162 26.98 9.90 -6.24
C GLY A 162 25.54 9.43 -6.13
N PHE A 163 24.58 10.31 -5.86
CA PHE A 163 23.16 9.96 -5.81
C PHE A 163 22.57 9.76 -7.21
N SER A 164 21.59 8.86 -7.29
CA SER A 164 20.92 8.49 -8.55
C SER A 164 19.40 8.35 -8.41
N ILE A 165 18.88 8.34 -7.19
CA ILE A 165 17.45 8.23 -6.89
C ILE A 165 17.11 9.25 -5.80
N VAL A 166 16.02 9.99 -5.97
CA VAL A 166 15.54 10.93 -4.94
C VAL A 166 14.08 10.66 -4.56
N GLY A 167 13.79 10.52 -3.28
CA GLY A 167 12.44 10.50 -2.73
C GLY A 167 11.87 11.92 -2.72
N ARG A 168 10.68 12.10 -3.30
CA ARG A 168 10.03 13.42 -3.37
C ARG A 168 8.55 13.32 -3.06
N TYR A 169 8.03 14.33 -2.38
CA TYR A 169 6.64 14.35 -1.91
C TYR A 169 5.67 14.66 -3.06
N LEU A 170 4.54 13.97 -3.13
CA LEU A 170 3.49 14.27 -4.09
C LEU A 170 2.79 15.60 -3.76
N THR A 171 2.63 15.90 -2.48
CA THR A 171 1.76 16.95 -1.96
C THR A 171 2.40 17.71 -0.79
N GLY A 172 1.72 18.75 -0.33
CA GLY A 172 1.99 19.40 0.95
C GLY A 172 3.03 20.51 0.94
N THR A 173 3.29 21.00 2.16
CA THR A 173 4.29 22.02 2.48
C THR A 173 5.11 21.59 3.69
N VAL A 174 6.23 22.27 3.96
CA VAL A 174 7.13 22.02 5.10
C VAL A 174 7.44 23.32 5.85
N GLY A 175 7.72 23.20 7.15
CA GLY A 175 8.08 24.33 8.01
C GLY A 175 6.88 25.19 8.42
N THR A 176 7.13 26.14 9.31
CA THR A 176 6.09 27.08 9.80
C THR A 176 5.74 28.16 8.78
N ASP A 177 6.55 28.32 7.75
CA ASP A 177 6.35 29.22 6.62
C ASP A 177 5.71 28.55 5.40
N PHE A 178 5.30 27.27 5.53
CA PHE A 178 4.57 26.52 4.51
C PHE A 178 5.28 26.50 3.14
N LYS A 179 6.59 26.25 3.13
CA LYS A 179 7.35 26.09 1.88
C LYS A 179 6.81 24.90 1.08
N PRO A 180 6.58 25.01 -0.23
CA PRO A 180 6.14 23.88 -1.04
C PRO A 180 7.12 22.71 -0.95
N LYS A 181 6.62 21.51 -0.62
CA LYS A 181 7.41 20.26 -0.65
C LYS A 181 7.03 19.33 -1.81
N ASN A 182 5.87 19.59 -2.43
CA ASN A 182 5.28 18.78 -3.47
C ASN A 182 6.06 18.78 -4.80
N LEU A 183 6.01 17.68 -5.52
CA LEU A 183 6.52 17.57 -6.88
C LEU A 183 5.75 18.48 -7.84
N THR A 184 6.46 18.97 -8.85
CA THR A 184 5.88 19.68 -9.99
C THR A 184 6.32 19.05 -11.32
N PRO A 185 5.59 19.24 -12.42
CA PRO A 185 6.04 18.78 -13.74
C PRO A 185 7.42 19.33 -14.14
N THR A 186 7.71 20.58 -13.76
CA THR A 186 9.02 21.20 -13.99
C THR A 186 10.12 20.52 -13.19
N GLU A 187 9.89 20.24 -11.91
CA GLU A 187 10.85 19.54 -11.05
C GLU A 187 11.10 18.10 -11.54
N ILE A 188 10.05 17.37 -11.91
CA ILE A 188 10.19 16.01 -12.49
C ILE A 188 11.09 16.05 -13.71
N LYS A 189 10.86 16.99 -14.63
CA LYS A 189 11.73 17.17 -15.80
C LYS A 189 13.17 17.47 -15.41
N THR A 190 13.38 18.35 -14.44
CA THR A 190 14.73 18.70 -13.91
C THR A 190 15.46 17.48 -13.35
N ILE A 191 14.78 16.65 -12.55
CA ILE A 191 15.36 15.42 -11.97
C ILE A 191 15.76 14.44 -13.08
N LEU A 192 14.85 14.17 -14.02
CA LEU A 192 15.06 13.21 -15.10
C LEU A 192 16.15 13.66 -16.08
N ASP A 193 16.15 14.94 -16.49
CA ASP A 193 17.17 15.50 -17.39
C ASP A 193 18.56 15.54 -16.72
N GLY A 194 18.61 15.71 -15.40
CA GLY A 194 19.84 15.59 -14.61
C GLY A 194 20.33 14.15 -14.43
N GLY A 195 19.63 13.16 -15.00
CA GLY A 195 20.00 11.76 -14.96
C GLY A 195 19.73 11.07 -13.61
N MET A 196 18.87 11.66 -12.78
CA MET A 196 18.34 11.02 -11.57
C MET A 196 16.99 10.38 -11.85
N LYS A 197 16.64 9.41 -11.02
CA LYS A 197 15.29 8.87 -10.90
C LYS A 197 14.65 9.41 -9.62
N PHE A 198 13.35 9.20 -9.46
CA PHE A 198 12.68 9.55 -8.20
C PHE A 198 11.67 8.49 -7.77
N PHE A 199 11.25 8.52 -6.51
CA PHE A 199 10.09 7.76 -6.04
C PHE A 199 9.14 8.68 -5.25
N PRO A 200 7.82 8.55 -5.45
CA PRO A 200 6.85 9.43 -4.81
C PRO A 200 6.55 9.02 -3.36
N ILE A 201 6.53 10.03 -2.48
CA ILE A 201 6.15 9.93 -1.07
C ILE A 201 4.82 10.68 -0.87
N TYR A 202 3.89 10.13 -0.11
CA TYR A 202 2.67 10.82 0.31
C TYR A 202 2.69 11.06 1.82
N GLU A 203 2.56 12.34 2.22
CA GLU A 203 2.57 12.77 3.62
C GLU A 203 1.94 14.17 3.76
N ASP A 204 0.62 14.26 3.94
CA ASP A 204 -0.09 15.51 4.27
C ASP A 204 -0.51 15.58 5.75
N GLY A 205 0.14 14.78 6.58
CA GLY A 205 -0.14 14.56 7.98
C GLY A 205 0.77 13.45 8.49
N GLY A 206 0.22 12.52 9.28
CA GLY A 206 0.95 11.30 9.62
C GLY A 206 2.05 11.45 10.67
N TYR A 207 2.07 12.56 11.42
CA TYR A 207 2.97 12.82 12.55
C TYR A 207 2.26 12.75 13.92
N VAL A 208 0.99 12.33 13.95
CA VAL A 208 0.22 12.05 15.19
C VAL A 208 -0.61 10.78 15.03
N GLU A 209 -0.78 10.01 16.11
CA GLU A 209 -1.48 8.71 16.06
C GLU A 209 -2.94 8.80 15.59
N THR A 210 -3.65 9.86 15.98
CA THR A 210 -5.07 10.07 15.64
C THR A 210 -5.32 10.32 14.16
N TYR A 211 -4.28 10.57 13.36
CA TYR A 211 -4.38 10.68 11.90
C TYR A 211 -4.71 9.33 11.26
N PHE A 212 -4.22 8.23 11.83
CA PHE A 212 -4.23 6.91 11.19
C PHE A 212 -5.56 6.19 11.41
N THR A 213 -6.54 6.53 10.58
CA THR A 213 -7.86 5.90 10.52
C THR A 213 -8.14 5.34 9.13
N ALA A 214 -9.03 4.35 9.00
CA ALA A 214 -9.42 3.81 7.70
C ALA A 214 -9.97 4.89 6.74
N SER A 215 -10.83 5.79 7.24
CA SER A 215 -11.37 6.90 6.44
C SER A 215 -10.27 7.86 5.98
N GLN A 216 -9.28 8.16 6.83
CA GLN A 216 -8.13 8.97 6.41
C GLN A 216 -7.32 8.25 5.31
N GLY A 217 -7.11 6.94 5.45
CA GLY A 217 -6.41 6.14 4.43
C GLY A 217 -7.09 6.13 3.07
N GLN A 218 -8.43 6.12 3.02
CA GLN A 218 -9.19 6.26 1.78
C GLN A 218 -8.91 7.62 1.11
N LYS A 219 -9.04 8.72 1.88
CA LYS A 219 -8.81 10.09 1.40
C LYS A 219 -7.39 10.31 0.91
N ASP A 220 -6.42 9.80 1.65
CA ASP A 220 -5.01 9.90 1.31
C ASP A 220 -4.69 9.17 0.01
N ALA A 221 -5.22 7.95 -0.15
CA ALA A 221 -5.05 7.19 -1.37
C ALA A 221 -5.69 7.86 -2.59
N GLN A 222 -6.90 8.41 -2.45
CA GLN A 222 -7.56 9.17 -3.51
C GLN A 222 -6.72 10.41 -3.90
N THR A 223 -6.25 11.17 -2.91
CA THR A 223 -5.41 12.36 -3.14
C THR A 223 -4.10 11.99 -3.84
N ALA A 224 -3.44 10.92 -3.38
CA ALA A 224 -2.21 10.41 -3.97
C ALA A 224 -2.39 9.95 -5.42
N ILE A 225 -3.45 9.18 -5.74
CA ILE A 225 -3.76 8.74 -7.10
C ILE A 225 -3.96 9.95 -8.01
N LYS A 226 -4.83 10.88 -7.60
CA LYS A 226 -5.15 12.08 -8.38
C LYS A 226 -3.90 12.89 -8.68
N THR A 227 -3.07 13.11 -7.66
CA THR A 227 -1.82 13.87 -7.81
C THR A 227 -0.83 13.15 -8.72
N ALA A 228 -0.66 11.84 -8.56
CA ALA A 228 0.24 11.04 -9.39
C ALA A 228 -0.21 11.01 -10.87
N LEU A 229 -1.51 10.89 -11.14
CA LEU A 229 -2.06 10.95 -12.51
C LEU A 229 -1.83 12.33 -13.13
N ASN A 230 -2.05 13.41 -12.39
CA ASN A 230 -1.79 14.79 -12.84
C ASN A 230 -0.30 15.07 -13.11
N LEU A 231 0.59 14.36 -12.41
CA LEU A 231 2.03 14.41 -12.64
C LEU A 231 2.51 13.42 -13.72
N GLU A 232 1.58 12.72 -14.38
CA GLU A 232 1.86 11.76 -15.45
C GLU A 232 2.83 10.66 -14.99
N LEU A 233 2.67 10.15 -13.76
CA LEU A 233 3.48 9.04 -13.28
C LEU A 233 3.10 7.75 -14.02
N PRO A 234 4.07 6.90 -14.39
CA PRO A 234 3.79 5.70 -15.15
C PRO A 234 3.05 4.64 -14.32
N ALA A 235 2.29 3.79 -15.03
CA ALA A 235 1.65 2.62 -14.43
C ALA A 235 2.70 1.73 -13.72
N GLY A 236 2.31 1.18 -12.57
CA GLY A 236 3.17 0.39 -11.70
C GLY A 236 4.03 1.21 -10.73
N THR A 237 4.01 2.55 -10.78
CA THR A 237 4.71 3.39 -9.80
C THR A 237 4.27 3.06 -8.37
N VAL A 238 5.23 2.90 -7.47
CA VAL A 238 4.99 2.67 -6.04
C VAL A 238 4.90 4.03 -5.35
N ILE A 239 3.82 4.27 -4.62
CA ILE A 239 3.65 5.46 -3.77
C ILE A 239 3.83 5.06 -2.31
N TYR A 240 4.78 5.69 -1.62
CA TYR A 240 5.08 5.40 -0.22
C TYR A 240 4.27 6.31 0.70
N PHE A 241 3.29 5.74 1.39
CA PHE A 241 2.46 6.46 2.37
C PHE A 241 3.17 6.49 3.73
N ALA A 242 3.37 7.69 4.27
CA ALA A 242 4.16 7.88 5.47
C ALA A 242 3.39 7.60 6.76
N VAL A 243 3.99 6.75 7.60
CA VAL A 243 3.64 6.55 9.02
C VAL A 243 4.80 7.09 9.86
N ASP A 244 4.90 8.41 9.98
CA ASP A 244 6.01 9.11 10.66
C ASP A 244 5.74 9.31 12.16
N VAL A 245 5.36 8.22 12.84
CA VAL A 245 5.08 8.19 14.29
C VAL A 245 5.66 6.93 14.90
N ASP A 246 6.18 7.05 16.13
CA ASP A 246 6.64 5.92 16.93
C ASP A 246 5.46 5.13 17.55
N PHE A 247 4.77 4.35 16.72
CA PHE A 247 3.73 3.43 17.21
C PHE A 247 4.30 2.27 18.02
N GLN A 248 3.69 2.01 19.18
CA GLN A 248 3.99 0.84 19.99
C GLN A 248 3.36 -0.43 19.38
N GLU A 249 3.97 -1.60 19.61
CA GLU A 249 3.53 -2.90 19.07
C GLU A 249 2.03 -3.17 19.29
N GLY A 250 1.48 -2.76 20.44
CA GLY A 250 0.07 -3.00 20.78
C GLY A 250 -0.94 -2.17 19.98
N ASP A 251 -0.52 -1.04 19.42
CA ASP A 251 -1.41 -0.08 18.78
C ASP A 251 -1.46 -0.24 17.25
N ILE A 252 -0.40 -0.78 16.64
CA ILE A 252 -0.23 -0.89 15.18
C ILE A 252 -1.41 -1.61 14.50
N ASP A 253 -1.80 -2.78 15.02
CA ASP A 253 -2.86 -3.60 14.41
C ASP A 253 -4.24 -2.92 14.49
N GLY A 254 -4.47 -2.07 15.50
CA GLY A 254 -5.74 -1.38 15.73
C GLY A 254 -5.87 0.00 15.06
N THR A 255 -4.75 0.61 14.64
CA THR A 255 -4.74 1.95 14.01
C THR A 255 -4.08 1.94 12.63
N VAL A 256 -2.77 1.70 12.59
CA VAL A 256 -1.97 1.79 11.36
C VAL A 256 -2.41 0.76 10.31
N ILE A 257 -2.71 -0.47 10.72
CA ILE A 257 -3.08 -1.53 9.77
C ILE A 257 -4.44 -1.27 9.08
N PRO A 258 -5.50 -0.86 9.78
CA PRO A 258 -6.73 -0.37 9.14
C PRO A 258 -6.49 0.76 8.14
N TYR A 259 -5.64 1.74 8.48
CA TYR A 259 -5.24 2.82 7.57
C TYR A 259 -4.55 2.29 6.30
N ILE A 260 -3.54 1.41 6.45
CA ILE A 260 -2.81 0.82 5.31
C ILE A 260 -3.74 -0.05 4.45
N LYS A 261 -4.62 -0.85 5.05
CA LYS A 261 -5.60 -1.65 4.30
C LYS A 261 -6.54 -0.80 3.47
N ALA A 262 -7.02 0.32 4.03
CA ALA A 262 -7.85 1.26 3.30
C ALA A 262 -7.09 1.87 2.10
N ILE A 263 -5.83 2.27 2.28
CA ILE A 263 -4.98 2.73 1.17
C ILE A 263 -4.82 1.65 0.11
N GLN A 264 -4.42 0.45 0.53
CA GLN A 264 -4.16 -0.67 -0.37
C GLN A 264 -5.42 -1.03 -1.16
N ASN A 265 -6.58 -0.94 -0.52
CA ASN A 265 -7.86 -1.12 -1.16
C ASN A 265 -8.08 -0.11 -2.31
N ILE A 266 -7.98 1.19 -2.03
CA ILE A 266 -8.17 2.25 -3.04
C ILE A 266 -7.08 2.20 -4.14
N LEU A 267 -5.81 2.10 -3.76
CA LEU A 267 -4.70 2.02 -4.72
C LEU A 267 -4.79 0.81 -5.63
N SER A 268 -5.27 -0.32 -5.11
CA SER A 268 -5.40 -1.52 -5.93
C SER A 268 -6.32 -1.28 -7.14
N GLN A 269 -7.25 -0.31 -7.07
CA GLN A 269 -8.19 0.07 -8.12
C GLN A 269 -7.59 1.02 -9.16
N SER A 270 -6.38 1.51 -8.92
CA SER A 270 -5.63 2.38 -9.82
C SER A 270 -4.53 1.62 -10.57
N ILE A 271 -3.75 2.37 -11.36
CA ILE A 271 -2.53 1.87 -12.01
C ILE A 271 -1.30 1.86 -11.10
N TYR A 272 -1.41 2.28 -9.83
CA TYR A 272 -0.29 2.43 -8.90
C TYR A 272 -0.20 1.32 -7.85
N ASN A 273 0.96 1.19 -7.22
CA ASN A 273 1.24 0.23 -6.17
C ASN A 273 1.40 0.91 -4.81
N THR A 274 0.95 0.24 -3.74
CA THR A 274 1.12 0.73 -2.37
C THR A 274 2.50 0.37 -1.83
N GLY A 275 3.23 1.39 -1.37
CA GLY A 275 4.38 1.29 -0.48
C GLY A 275 4.07 1.94 0.87
N VAL A 276 4.84 1.58 1.89
CA VAL A 276 4.69 2.15 3.24
C VAL A 276 6.03 2.70 3.70
N TYR A 277 6.04 3.94 4.20
CA TYR A 277 7.12 4.48 5.00
C TYR A 277 6.80 4.34 6.49
N GLY A 278 7.78 3.91 7.29
CA GLY A 278 7.62 3.84 8.74
C GLY A 278 8.71 3.01 9.41
N THR A 279 8.57 2.81 10.73
CA THR A 279 9.52 1.99 11.50
C THR A 279 9.62 0.55 10.99
N ARG A 280 10.70 -0.15 11.36
CA ARG A 280 10.83 -1.59 11.07
C ARG A 280 9.60 -2.37 11.50
N ASN A 281 9.07 -2.07 12.67
CA ASN A 281 7.90 -2.77 13.21
C ASN A 281 6.63 -2.52 12.38
N VAL A 282 6.32 -1.26 12.07
CA VAL A 282 5.20 -0.91 11.17
C VAL A 282 5.36 -1.63 9.82
N CYS A 283 6.56 -1.61 9.24
CA CYS A 283 6.82 -2.27 7.97
C CYS A 283 6.68 -3.80 8.04
N LEU A 284 7.04 -4.44 9.15
CA LEU A 284 6.85 -5.88 9.36
C LEU A 284 5.36 -6.25 9.46
N HIS A 285 4.53 -5.43 10.09
CA HIS A 285 3.08 -5.64 10.11
C HIS A 285 2.45 -5.38 8.74
N ALA A 286 2.90 -4.34 8.03
CA ALA A 286 2.51 -4.08 6.64
C ALA A 286 2.87 -5.25 5.70
N GLU A 287 4.05 -5.85 5.87
CA GLU A 287 4.50 -7.03 5.11
C GLU A 287 3.55 -8.23 5.31
N LYS A 288 3.05 -8.47 6.53
CA LYS A 288 2.11 -9.57 6.83
C LYS A 288 0.77 -9.43 6.09
N ILE A 289 0.32 -8.20 5.82
CA ILE A 289 -0.92 -7.93 5.06
C ILE A 289 -0.68 -7.80 3.55
N GLY A 290 0.54 -8.11 3.08
CA GLY A 290 0.85 -8.22 1.66
C GLY A 290 1.46 -6.96 1.01
N ILE A 291 1.89 -5.96 1.79
CA ILE A 291 2.66 -4.84 1.24
C ILE A 291 4.00 -5.34 0.70
N ARG A 292 4.35 -4.92 -0.52
CA ARG A 292 5.51 -5.43 -1.27
C ARG A 292 6.72 -4.52 -1.24
N TYR A 293 6.56 -3.28 -0.78
CA TYR A 293 7.60 -2.25 -0.79
C TYR A 293 7.57 -1.46 0.53
N SER A 294 8.67 -1.52 1.28
CA SER A 294 8.84 -0.74 2.50
C SER A 294 9.96 0.29 2.34
N PHE A 295 9.68 1.53 2.73
CA PHE A 295 10.67 2.59 2.93
C PHE A 295 10.89 2.74 4.44
N VAL A 296 12.00 2.22 4.94
CA VAL A 296 12.17 2.01 6.38
C VAL A 296 12.80 3.24 7.04
N ALA A 297 12.13 3.78 8.05
CA ALA A 297 12.54 4.93 8.86
C ALA A 297 13.64 4.56 9.88
N ASN A 298 14.76 3.99 9.42
CA ASN A 298 15.80 3.48 10.31
C ASN A 298 16.60 4.58 11.01
N MET A 299 16.61 5.80 10.47
CA MET A 299 17.26 6.99 11.03
C MET A 299 16.72 7.34 12.42
N SER A 300 15.43 7.12 12.67
CA SER A 300 14.78 7.28 13.97
C SER A 300 15.12 6.11 14.92
N TYR A 301 16.42 5.92 15.21
CA TYR A 301 16.93 4.75 15.93
C TYR A 301 16.53 4.69 17.41
N GLY A 302 16.01 5.79 17.96
CA GLY A 302 15.45 5.86 19.31
C GLY A 302 13.97 5.48 19.41
N TRP A 303 13.27 5.35 18.27
CA TRP A 303 11.86 4.98 18.25
C TRP A 303 11.67 3.51 18.61
N SER A 304 10.68 3.22 19.45
CA SER A 304 10.33 1.89 19.91
C SER A 304 10.13 0.90 18.76
N GLY A 305 9.51 1.33 17.65
CA GLY A 305 9.32 0.49 16.46
C GLY A 305 10.61 0.11 15.70
N ASN A 306 11.76 0.68 16.07
CA ASN A 306 13.08 0.34 15.51
C ASN A 306 13.97 -0.44 16.51
N LEU A 307 13.52 -0.61 17.75
CA LEU A 307 14.28 -1.23 18.83
C LEU A 307 13.91 -2.70 19.01
N GLY A 308 14.73 -3.59 18.44
CA GLY A 308 14.59 -5.05 18.55
C GLY A 308 13.97 -5.71 17.33
N PHE A 309 13.61 -4.92 16.32
CA PHE A 309 12.97 -5.40 15.10
C PHE A 309 14.00 -5.62 13.99
N LYS A 310 13.88 -6.75 13.31
CA LYS A 310 14.66 -7.04 12.10
C LYS A 310 14.19 -6.13 10.96
N MET A 311 15.06 -5.93 9.97
CA MET A 311 14.65 -5.30 8.72
C MET A 311 13.59 -6.17 8.01
N PRO A 312 12.51 -5.59 7.47
CA PRO A 312 11.50 -6.36 6.73
C PRO A 312 12.07 -6.86 5.39
N THR A 313 11.61 -8.01 4.89
CA THR A 313 12.24 -8.62 3.69
C THR A 313 11.82 -7.95 2.38
N ASN A 314 10.74 -7.17 2.44
CA ASN A 314 10.19 -6.36 1.36
C ASN A 314 10.79 -4.93 1.28
N TRP A 315 11.85 -4.61 2.04
CA TRP A 315 12.44 -3.27 2.05
C TRP A 315 12.96 -2.86 0.66
N ALA A 316 12.53 -1.68 0.20
CA ALA A 316 12.94 -1.04 -1.05
C ALA A 316 13.96 0.07 -0.78
N PHE A 317 13.68 0.86 0.26
CA PHE A 317 14.47 2.00 0.69
C PHE A 317 14.70 1.94 2.21
N ASP A 318 15.83 2.47 2.67
CA ASP A 318 16.29 2.47 4.06
C ASP A 318 16.86 3.84 4.40
N GLN A 319 16.12 4.68 5.13
CA GLN A 319 16.56 6.01 5.57
C GLN A 319 17.45 5.88 6.80
N PHE A 320 18.65 6.49 6.82
CA PHE A 320 19.59 6.22 7.92
C PHE A 320 20.39 7.40 8.47
N THR A 321 20.52 8.52 7.77
CA THR A 321 21.21 9.70 8.30
C THR A 321 20.79 10.96 7.58
N GLU A 322 20.75 12.08 8.30
CA GLU A 322 20.44 13.41 7.79
C GLU A 322 21.72 14.25 7.70
N TYR A 323 21.84 15.07 6.66
CA TYR A 323 22.81 16.17 6.55
C TYR A 323 22.47 17.10 5.38
N SER A 324 23.12 18.26 5.30
CA SER A 324 22.92 19.21 4.20
C SER A 324 23.97 19.08 3.09
N ILE A 325 23.53 19.22 1.84
CA ILE A 325 24.40 19.37 0.66
C ILE A 325 24.15 20.76 0.07
N TYR A 326 25.16 21.63 0.11
CA TYR A 326 25.07 23.01 -0.38
C TYR A 326 23.86 23.82 0.13
N GLY A 327 23.41 23.54 1.36
CA GLY A 327 22.27 24.23 1.98
C GLY A 327 20.91 23.55 1.78
N THR A 328 20.86 22.44 1.06
CA THR A 328 19.67 21.58 0.93
C THR A 328 19.78 20.41 1.90
N ASP A 329 18.90 20.37 2.89
CA ASP A 329 18.82 19.27 3.85
C ASP A 329 18.29 18.01 3.17
N ILE A 330 19.00 16.90 3.36
CA ILE A 330 18.66 15.60 2.79
C ILE A 330 18.71 14.52 3.86
N ASP A 331 17.89 13.51 3.66
CA ASP A 331 17.98 12.24 4.36
C ASP A 331 18.58 11.21 3.42
N GLN A 332 19.74 10.66 3.77
CA GLN A 332 20.42 9.67 2.97
C GLN A 332 19.75 8.30 3.12
N ILE A 333 19.55 7.66 1.96
CA ILE A 333 18.80 6.41 1.80
C ILE A 333 19.65 5.34 1.13
N SER A 334 19.59 4.10 1.63
CA SER A 334 20.04 2.92 0.89
C SER A 334 18.91 2.32 0.05
N SER A 335 19.22 1.81 -1.14
CA SER A 335 18.25 1.14 -2.02
C SER A 335 18.57 -0.34 -2.14
N SER A 336 17.57 -1.20 -1.93
CA SER A 336 17.71 -2.65 -2.14
C SER A 336 17.68 -3.03 -3.62
N GLY A 337 17.19 -2.12 -4.48
CA GLY A 337 16.91 -2.35 -5.90
C GLY A 337 15.57 -3.02 -6.19
N LYS A 338 14.72 -3.27 -5.17
CA LYS A 338 13.35 -3.78 -5.38
C LYS A 338 12.49 -2.76 -6.13
N ASP A 339 12.55 -1.50 -5.69
CA ASP A 339 12.02 -0.37 -6.43
C ASP A 339 13.18 0.30 -7.18
N LYS A 340 12.98 0.51 -8.48
CA LYS A 340 14.00 1.11 -9.37
C LYS A 340 13.83 2.62 -9.52
N GLY A 341 12.77 3.20 -8.94
CA GLY A 341 12.35 4.57 -9.15
C GLY A 341 11.72 4.81 -10.52
N VAL A 342 10.96 5.90 -10.60
CA VAL A 342 10.42 6.49 -11.82
C VAL A 342 11.57 7.09 -12.64
N SER A 343 11.62 6.71 -13.91
CA SER A 343 12.69 7.11 -14.85
C SER A 343 12.17 7.80 -16.11
N HIS A 344 10.85 7.98 -16.22
CA HIS A 344 10.16 8.67 -17.30
C HIS A 344 8.76 9.05 -16.81
N THR A 345 8.13 10.04 -17.45
CA THR A 345 6.70 10.29 -17.32
C THR A 345 5.93 9.57 -18.43
N SER A 346 4.65 9.29 -18.22
CA SER A 346 3.78 8.58 -19.14
C SER A 346 3.28 9.43 -20.31
N LYS A 347 4.08 10.39 -20.80
CA LYS A 347 3.75 11.19 -22.00
C LYS A 347 3.76 10.33 -23.26
N ASP A 348 2.69 9.56 -23.42
CA ASP A 348 2.14 9.26 -24.73
C ASP A 348 0.82 10.06 -24.89
N PRO A 349 0.88 11.30 -25.41
CA PRO A 349 -0.32 12.10 -25.67
C PRO A 349 -1.32 11.40 -26.62
N GLY A 350 -0.89 10.35 -27.33
CA GLY A 350 -1.74 9.53 -28.17
C GLY A 350 -2.56 8.48 -27.41
N ASN A 351 -2.16 8.11 -26.18
CA ASN A 351 -2.73 6.99 -25.44
C ASN A 351 -3.43 7.34 -24.12
N SER A 352 -3.27 8.56 -23.61
CA SER A 352 -3.99 9.03 -22.41
C SER A 352 -5.14 9.99 -22.77
N LYS A 353 -6.22 9.98 -21.97
CA LYS A 353 -7.41 10.85 -22.17
C LYS A 353 -7.95 11.39 -20.85
N SER A 354 -8.54 12.60 -20.91
CA SER A 354 -9.20 13.20 -19.75
C SER A 354 -10.51 12.49 -19.39
N ILE A 355 -10.95 12.66 -18.15
CA ILE A 355 -12.27 12.18 -17.71
C ILE A 355 -13.42 12.87 -18.46
N GLU A 356 -13.21 14.09 -18.97
CA GLU A 356 -14.19 14.77 -19.83
C GLU A 356 -14.32 14.07 -21.19
N TRP A 357 -13.22 13.58 -21.76
CA TRP A 357 -13.29 12.72 -22.94
C TRP A 357 -14.02 11.40 -22.62
N ALA A 358 -13.72 10.79 -21.46
CA ALA A 358 -14.35 9.54 -21.04
C ALA A 358 -15.87 9.69 -20.85
N LYS A 359 -16.30 10.78 -20.20
CA LYS A 359 -17.72 11.15 -20.08
C LYS A 359 -18.37 11.26 -21.46
N ASN A 360 -17.80 12.03 -22.37
CA ASN A 360 -18.33 12.19 -23.73
C ASN A 360 -18.34 10.86 -24.51
N TYR A 361 -17.34 10.00 -24.31
CA TYR A 361 -17.28 8.67 -24.90
C TYR A 361 -18.41 7.78 -24.38
N LEU A 362 -18.59 7.71 -23.06
CA LEU A 362 -19.66 6.94 -22.42
C LEU A 362 -21.04 7.49 -22.80
N MET A 363 -21.21 8.81 -22.87
CA MET A 363 -22.44 9.44 -23.36
C MET A 363 -22.74 9.01 -24.80
N GLY A 364 -21.75 9.03 -25.70
CA GLY A 364 -21.90 8.57 -27.07
C GLY A 364 -22.25 7.09 -27.17
N PHE A 365 -21.62 6.25 -26.34
CA PHE A 365 -21.91 4.83 -26.23
C PHE A 365 -23.34 4.56 -25.71
N LEU A 366 -23.83 5.38 -24.79
CA LEU A 366 -25.15 5.28 -24.18
C LEU A 366 -26.24 6.07 -24.92
N GLY A 367 -25.92 6.76 -26.02
CA GLY A 367 -26.89 7.55 -26.80
C GLY A 367 -27.39 8.81 -26.08
N LEU A 368 -26.62 9.34 -25.12
CA LEU A 368 -27.01 10.48 -24.28
C LEU A 368 -26.59 11.82 -24.90
N VAL A 369 -27.45 12.84 -24.74
CA VAL A 369 -27.21 14.20 -25.27
C VAL A 369 -26.51 15.10 -24.25
N SER A 370 -26.80 14.93 -22.96
CA SER A 370 -26.17 15.70 -21.88
C SER A 370 -26.09 14.87 -20.60
N TRP A 371 -24.97 14.96 -19.90
CA TRP A 371 -24.77 14.34 -18.59
C TRP A 371 -23.63 15.08 -17.87
N ASP A 372 -23.88 15.43 -16.60
CA ASP A 372 -22.91 16.09 -15.74
C ASP A 372 -22.37 15.10 -14.69
N PHE A 373 -21.13 15.35 -14.23
CA PHE A 373 -20.56 14.59 -13.12
C PHE A 373 -21.37 14.83 -11.84
N ASN A 374 -21.42 13.81 -10.98
CA ASN A 374 -22.11 13.81 -9.68
C ASN A 374 -23.63 14.14 -9.80
N VAL A 375 -24.21 13.89 -10.97
CA VAL A 375 -25.64 14.02 -11.23
C VAL A 375 -26.18 12.66 -11.69
N PRO A 376 -26.97 11.97 -10.85
CA PRO A 376 -27.65 10.75 -11.25
C PRO A 376 -28.58 11.02 -12.44
N LEU A 377 -28.41 10.24 -13.50
CA LEU A 377 -29.31 10.22 -14.65
C LEU A 377 -30.25 9.02 -14.54
N THR A 378 -31.55 9.30 -14.44
CA THR A 378 -32.58 8.26 -14.47
C THR A 378 -32.70 7.66 -15.86
N ILE A 379 -32.49 6.35 -15.95
CA ILE A 379 -32.64 5.54 -17.18
C ILE A 379 -34.05 4.97 -17.28
N LEU A 380 -34.60 4.53 -16.15
CA LEU A 380 -35.95 3.98 -16.07
C LEU A 380 -36.58 4.44 -14.76
N ASP A 381 -37.78 4.99 -14.85
CA ASP A 381 -38.63 5.28 -13.69
C ASP A 381 -40.02 4.75 -13.98
N VAL A 382 -40.32 3.61 -13.38
CA VAL A 382 -41.63 2.98 -13.43
C VAL A 382 -42.04 2.62 -12.02
N LYS A 383 -43.34 2.39 -11.82
CA LYS A 383 -43.89 2.09 -10.51
C LYS A 383 -43.13 0.92 -9.86
N GLY A 384 -42.46 1.19 -8.74
CA GLY A 384 -41.71 0.21 -7.98
C GLY A 384 -40.33 -0.16 -8.53
N LEU A 385 -39.85 0.43 -9.63
CA LEU A 385 -38.50 0.21 -10.16
C LEU A 385 -37.90 1.51 -10.71
N LEU A 386 -36.78 1.91 -10.13
CA LEU A 386 -35.95 3.02 -10.57
C LEU A 386 -34.56 2.50 -10.94
N ILE A 387 -34.07 2.88 -12.11
CA ILE A 387 -32.71 2.63 -12.55
C ILE A 387 -32.06 3.97 -12.87
N SER A 388 -30.89 4.23 -12.28
CA SER A 388 -30.10 5.42 -12.55
C SER A 388 -28.64 5.07 -12.82
N ILE A 389 -27.95 5.98 -13.49
CA ILE A 389 -26.51 5.93 -13.69
C ILE A 389 -25.87 7.23 -13.22
N GLU A 390 -24.67 7.18 -12.67
CA GLU A 390 -23.93 8.35 -12.20
C GLU A 390 -22.45 8.22 -12.55
N LEU A 391 -21.83 9.32 -13.00
CA LEU A 391 -20.37 9.43 -13.10
C LEU A 391 -19.83 10.26 -11.95
N ASP A 392 -18.81 9.74 -11.27
CA ASP A 392 -18.07 10.47 -10.25
C ASP A 392 -16.63 10.71 -10.70
N GLN A 393 -16.07 11.84 -10.28
CA GLN A 393 -14.67 12.23 -10.51
C GLN A 393 -13.73 11.61 -9.47
N GLU A 394 -14.26 10.80 -8.56
CA GLU A 394 -13.51 10.03 -7.59
C GLU A 394 -13.87 8.54 -7.70
N PHE A 395 -12.92 7.68 -7.32
CA PHE A 395 -13.21 6.27 -7.15
C PHE A 395 -14.15 6.08 -5.96
N HIS A 396 -15.32 5.52 -6.24
CA HIS A 396 -16.29 5.16 -5.21
C HIS A 396 -16.07 3.72 -4.77
N THR A 397 -16.02 3.54 -3.44
CA THR A 397 -15.63 2.29 -2.82
C THR A 397 -16.48 2.06 -1.56
N PRO A 398 -17.46 1.14 -1.60
CA PRO A 398 -18.30 0.84 -0.43
C PRO A 398 -17.47 0.27 0.74
N ASP A 399 -18.04 0.17 1.95
CA ASP A 399 -17.29 -0.35 3.11
C ASP A 399 -17.27 -1.90 3.19
N ASP A 400 -18.28 -2.60 2.63
CA ASP A 400 -18.40 -4.08 2.67
C ASP A 400 -18.81 -4.64 1.30
N TYR A 401 -17.83 -4.98 0.46
CA TYR A 401 -18.05 -5.33 -0.94
C TYR A 401 -16.98 -6.27 -1.49
N SER A 402 -17.33 -6.97 -2.57
CA SER A 402 -16.38 -7.78 -3.34
C SER A 402 -15.80 -6.95 -4.49
N ILE A 403 -14.48 -6.87 -4.55
CA ILE A 403 -13.75 -6.23 -5.65
C ILE A 403 -13.45 -7.26 -6.72
N ILE A 404 -13.91 -6.98 -7.94
CA ILE A 404 -13.60 -7.76 -9.12
C ILE A 404 -12.72 -6.91 -10.04
N LYS A 405 -11.57 -7.45 -10.45
CA LYS A 405 -10.68 -6.75 -11.39
C LYS A 405 -11.23 -6.84 -12.82
N ILE A 406 -11.13 -5.76 -13.57
CA ILE A 406 -11.39 -5.74 -15.02
C ILE A 406 -10.04 -5.68 -15.72
N GLN A 407 -9.80 -6.60 -16.66
CA GLN A 407 -8.60 -6.62 -17.47
C GLN A 407 -8.90 -7.18 -18.87
N ASN A 408 -8.44 -6.48 -19.90
CA ASN A 408 -8.68 -6.81 -21.31
C ASN A 408 -10.19 -6.99 -21.61
N HIS A 409 -11.00 -6.05 -21.14
CA HIS A 409 -12.46 -6.05 -21.29
C HIS A 409 -13.20 -7.20 -20.58
N LYS A 410 -12.54 -7.88 -19.65
CA LYS A 410 -13.09 -9.05 -18.95
C LYS A 410 -12.98 -8.89 -17.45
N LEU A 411 -13.99 -9.37 -16.74
CA LEU A 411 -13.94 -9.56 -15.30
C LEU A 411 -13.02 -10.76 -14.98
N ASP A 412 -11.98 -10.51 -14.19
CA ASP A 412 -11.00 -11.52 -13.78
C ASP A 412 -11.54 -12.40 -12.65
N ASN A 413 -11.21 -13.69 -12.67
CA ASN A 413 -11.47 -14.67 -11.61
C ASN A 413 -12.91 -14.80 -11.10
N ILE A 414 -13.93 -14.50 -11.89
CA ILE A 414 -15.30 -14.91 -11.54
C ILE A 414 -15.58 -16.30 -12.11
N ASP A 415 -15.69 -17.28 -11.21
CA ASP A 415 -16.31 -18.56 -11.55
C ASP A 415 -17.83 -18.40 -11.53
N TRP A 416 -18.36 -17.92 -12.65
CA TRP A 416 -19.79 -17.72 -12.84
C TRP A 416 -20.59 -19.00 -12.64
N THR A 417 -20.01 -20.16 -12.96
CA THR A 417 -20.68 -21.45 -12.80
C THR A 417 -20.83 -21.79 -11.32
N ASN A 418 -19.75 -21.63 -10.52
CA ASN A 418 -19.81 -21.84 -9.08
C ASN A 418 -20.71 -20.81 -8.39
N TYR A 419 -20.61 -19.53 -8.77
CA TYR A 419 -21.51 -18.49 -8.28
C TYR A 419 -22.97 -18.88 -8.55
N ILE A 420 -23.33 -19.18 -9.79
CA ILE A 420 -24.68 -19.62 -10.20
C ILE A 420 -25.11 -20.90 -9.47
N SER A 421 -24.24 -21.89 -9.32
CA SER A 421 -24.58 -23.15 -8.62
C SER A 421 -24.76 -22.98 -7.11
N SER A 422 -24.14 -21.96 -6.50
CA SER A 422 -24.39 -21.65 -5.09
C SER A 422 -25.83 -21.15 -4.87
N LEU A 423 -26.48 -20.68 -5.94
CA LEU A 423 -27.82 -20.08 -5.94
C LEU A 423 -28.92 -21.12 -6.07
N SER A 424 -28.66 -22.28 -6.70
CA SER A 424 -29.61 -23.40 -6.70
C SER A 424 -29.91 -23.94 -5.29
N ASN A 425 -29.07 -23.63 -4.29
CA ASN A 425 -29.30 -23.99 -2.89
C ASN A 425 -30.24 -23.02 -2.14
N ILE A 426 -30.66 -21.91 -2.76
CA ILE A 426 -31.52 -20.88 -2.15
C ILE A 426 -32.94 -20.88 -2.77
N GLY A 427 -33.31 -21.94 -3.49
CA GLY A 427 -34.63 -22.05 -4.13
C GLY A 427 -34.77 -21.28 -5.44
N VAL A 428 -33.65 -20.86 -6.04
CA VAL A 428 -33.60 -20.22 -7.36
C VAL A 428 -33.86 -21.27 -8.45
N ASN A 429 -34.86 -21.05 -9.30
CA ASN A 429 -35.24 -21.99 -10.36
C ASN A 429 -34.32 -21.88 -11.60
N ASN A 430 -34.38 -22.87 -12.49
CA ASN A 430 -33.55 -22.91 -13.72
C ASN A 430 -33.75 -21.70 -14.65
N GLN A 431 -34.88 -20.98 -14.57
CA GLN A 431 -35.16 -19.83 -15.43
C GLN A 431 -34.35 -18.61 -14.99
N VAL A 432 -34.25 -18.36 -13.68
CA VAL A 432 -33.38 -17.31 -13.13
C VAL A 432 -31.91 -17.61 -13.42
N THR A 433 -31.51 -18.89 -13.33
CA THR A 433 -30.18 -19.37 -13.71
C THR A 433 -29.88 -19.10 -15.19
N HIS A 434 -30.84 -19.34 -16.09
CA HIS A 434 -30.71 -19.03 -17.51
C HIS A 434 -30.64 -17.53 -17.79
N PHE A 435 -31.48 -16.72 -17.14
CA PHE A 435 -31.43 -15.27 -17.24
C PHE A 435 -30.08 -14.72 -16.79
N LEU A 436 -29.55 -15.20 -15.66
CA LEU A 436 -28.21 -14.85 -15.19
C LEU A 436 -27.13 -15.23 -16.20
N SER A 437 -27.19 -16.45 -16.74
CA SER A 437 -26.24 -16.91 -17.76
C SER A 437 -26.29 -16.05 -19.03
N ASP A 438 -27.48 -15.63 -19.44
CA ASP A 438 -27.69 -14.78 -20.60
C ASP A 438 -27.20 -13.34 -20.34
N ALA A 439 -27.49 -12.78 -19.17
CA ALA A 439 -27.00 -11.48 -18.69
C ALA A 439 -25.47 -11.39 -18.69
N ILE A 440 -24.80 -12.45 -18.22
CA ILE A 440 -23.34 -12.54 -18.19
C ILE A 440 -22.75 -12.57 -19.61
N SER A 441 -23.48 -13.14 -20.57
CA SER A 441 -23.01 -13.24 -21.96
C SER A 441 -23.14 -11.94 -22.76
N HIS A 442 -23.90 -10.95 -22.26
CA HIS A 442 -24.22 -9.72 -22.97
C HIS A 442 -23.50 -8.47 -22.40
N GLN A 443 -22.27 -8.56 -21.91
CA GLN A 443 -21.59 -7.46 -21.19
C GLN A 443 -21.08 -6.30 -22.09
N THR A 444 -21.95 -5.59 -22.81
CA THR A 444 -21.54 -4.55 -23.78
C THR A 444 -20.78 -3.39 -23.15
N LEU A 445 -21.15 -2.94 -21.94
CA LEU A 445 -20.43 -1.85 -21.26
C LEU A 445 -18.98 -2.26 -20.89
N LEU A 446 -18.78 -3.51 -20.46
CA LEU A 446 -17.44 -4.02 -20.13
C LEU A 446 -16.54 -4.13 -21.35
N THR A 447 -17.10 -4.27 -22.57
CA THR A 447 -16.30 -4.19 -23.81
C THR A 447 -15.64 -2.82 -24.01
N GLN A 448 -16.11 -1.78 -23.33
CA GLN A 448 -15.55 -0.44 -23.40
C GLN A 448 -14.46 -0.20 -22.35
N ILE A 449 -14.46 -0.96 -21.25
CA ILE A 449 -13.56 -0.79 -20.11
C ILE A 449 -12.41 -1.80 -20.23
N ASP A 450 -11.26 -1.36 -20.72
CA ASP A 450 -10.08 -2.21 -20.89
C ASP A 450 -9.50 -2.66 -19.53
N SER A 451 -9.42 -1.72 -18.59
CA SER A 451 -8.87 -1.94 -17.25
C SER A 451 -9.60 -1.10 -16.22
N GLY A 452 -9.82 -1.69 -15.04
CA GLY A 452 -10.52 -1.04 -13.95
C GLY A 452 -10.93 -2.05 -12.90
N LYS A 453 -11.91 -1.68 -12.09
CA LYS A 453 -12.50 -2.56 -11.08
C LYS A 453 -14.00 -2.41 -11.01
N MET A 454 -14.66 -3.50 -10.68
CA MET A 454 -16.08 -3.57 -10.43
C MET A 454 -16.32 -3.90 -8.95
N SER A 455 -17.24 -3.17 -8.34
CA SER A 455 -17.69 -3.35 -6.97
C SER A 455 -19.21 -3.47 -6.97
N VAL A 456 -19.76 -4.24 -6.03
CA VAL A 456 -21.21 -4.40 -5.87
C VAL A 456 -21.58 -4.02 -4.46
N GLU A 457 -22.53 -3.10 -4.32
CA GLU A 457 -23.13 -2.70 -3.06
C GLU A 457 -24.60 -3.13 -3.05
N THR A 458 -25.09 -3.57 -1.90
CA THR A 458 -26.50 -3.95 -1.72
C THR A 458 -27.02 -3.46 -0.39
N GLU A 459 -28.17 -2.79 -0.43
CA GLU A 459 -28.93 -2.40 0.74
C GLU A 459 -30.35 -2.97 0.64
N ILE A 460 -30.85 -3.54 1.74
CA ILE A 460 -32.21 -4.06 1.83
C ILE A 460 -32.91 -3.37 3.00
N ALA A 461 -33.90 -2.54 2.68
CA ALA A 461 -34.70 -1.84 3.65
C ALA A 461 -35.64 -2.79 4.41
N THR A 462 -36.14 -2.35 5.57
CA THR A 462 -37.03 -3.15 6.43
C THR A 462 -38.36 -3.49 5.77
N ASN A 463 -38.82 -2.68 4.82
CA ASN A 463 -40.01 -2.91 4.00
C ASN A 463 -39.74 -3.81 2.77
N GLY A 464 -38.54 -4.39 2.66
CA GLY A 464 -38.18 -5.27 1.54
C GLY A 464 -37.78 -4.54 0.25
N ALA A 465 -37.73 -3.20 0.24
CA ALA A 465 -37.15 -2.47 -0.88
C ALA A 465 -35.64 -2.75 -0.97
N ILE A 466 -35.16 -2.90 -2.20
CA ILE A 466 -33.79 -3.30 -2.53
C ILE A 466 -33.13 -2.13 -3.26
N SER A 467 -31.97 -1.72 -2.79
CA SER A 467 -31.05 -0.84 -3.51
C SER A 467 -29.80 -1.63 -3.86
N LEU A 468 -29.42 -1.63 -5.13
CA LEU A 468 -28.23 -2.30 -5.63
C LEU A 468 -27.42 -1.32 -6.46
N SER A 469 -26.12 -1.24 -6.20
CA SER A 469 -25.20 -0.45 -7.02
C SER A 469 -24.10 -1.34 -7.57
N VAL A 470 -23.85 -1.26 -8.88
CA VAL A 470 -22.56 -1.71 -9.46
C VAL A 470 -21.75 -0.47 -9.75
N ILE A 471 -20.53 -0.45 -9.23
CA ILE A 471 -19.61 0.66 -9.36
C ILE A 471 -18.43 0.18 -10.18
N PHE A 472 -18.17 0.85 -11.30
CA PHE A 472 -17.00 0.64 -12.13
C PHE A 472 -15.99 1.76 -11.87
N ASN A 473 -14.88 1.45 -11.21
CA ASN A 473 -13.73 2.36 -11.13
C ASN A 473 -12.85 2.13 -12.37
N ILE A 474 -12.84 3.10 -13.27
CA ILE A 474 -12.29 2.96 -14.62
C ILE A 474 -10.86 3.53 -14.66
N SER A 475 -9.91 2.73 -15.13
CA SER A 475 -8.50 3.15 -15.31
C SER A 475 -8.12 3.26 -16.78
N GLU A 476 -8.67 2.40 -17.64
CA GLU A 476 -8.51 2.44 -19.08
C GLU A 476 -9.87 2.22 -19.76
N LEU A 477 -10.17 3.07 -20.75
CA LEU A 477 -11.42 3.09 -21.49
C LEU A 477 -11.13 3.22 -22.99
N ASN A 478 -11.65 2.29 -23.79
CA ASN A 478 -11.44 2.18 -25.24
C ASN A 478 -9.96 2.32 -25.66
N GLY A 479 -9.10 1.55 -25.02
CA GLY A 479 -7.66 1.52 -25.24
C GLY A 479 -6.94 2.80 -24.80
N LYS A 480 -7.57 3.64 -23.96
CA LYS A 480 -6.99 4.89 -23.46
C LYS A 480 -6.92 4.92 -21.95
N THR A 481 -5.75 5.25 -21.41
CA THR A 481 -5.55 5.45 -19.97
C THR A 481 -6.16 6.77 -19.53
N LEU A 482 -6.92 6.77 -18.44
CA LEU A 482 -7.52 8.00 -17.92
C LEU A 482 -6.52 8.80 -17.09
N THR A 483 -6.52 10.13 -17.26
CA THR A 483 -5.61 11.04 -16.56
C THR A 483 -6.13 11.51 -15.20
N ASP A 484 -7.32 11.08 -14.79
CA ASP A 484 -7.89 11.35 -13.47
C ASP A 484 -8.80 10.18 -13.08
N GLN A 485 -9.26 10.15 -11.82
CA GLN A 485 -10.19 9.16 -11.35
C GLN A 485 -11.56 9.30 -12.02
N LEU A 486 -12.16 8.17 -12.34
CA LEU A 486 -13.51 8.08 -12.88
C LEU A 486 -14.19 6.86 -12.31
N SER A 487 -15.37 7.04 -11.73
CA SER A 487 -16.26 5.93 -11.43
C SER A 487 -17.58 6.07 -12.17
N LEU A 488 -18.14 4.93 -12.60
CA LEU A 488 -19.48 4.82 -13.17
C LEU A 488 -20.31 3.94 -12.26
N THR A 489 -21.32 4.52 -11.62
CA THR A 489 -22.26 3.80 -10.77
C THR A 489 -23.54 3.54 -11.54
N ILE A 490 -24.01 2.30 -11.56
CA ILE A 490 -25.34 1.93 -12.03
C ILE A 490 -26.12 1.48 -10.81
N LYS A 491 -27.17 2.23 -10.47
CA LYS A 491 -28.01 1.99 -9.31
C LYS A 491 -29.38 1.49 -9.74
N LEU A 492 -29.87 0.48 -9.03
CA LEU A 492 -31.21 -0.06 -9.15
C LEU A 492 -31.91 0.02 -7.80
N GLU A 493 -33.10 0.59 -7.79
CA GLU A 493 -33.98 0.66 -6.63
C GLU A 493 -35.29 -0.06 -6.98
N LEU A 494 -35.55 -1.18 -6.33
CA LEU A 494 -36.70 -2.05 -6.57
C LEU A 494 -37.53 -2.18 -5.30
N ASN A 495 -38.81 -1.81 -5.38
CA ASN A 495 -39.81 -2.14 -4.38
C ASN A 495 -40.68 -3.29 -4.91
N PRO A 496 -40.41 -4.54 -4.49
CA PRO A 496 -41.07 -5.72 -5.02
C PRO A 496 -42.58 -5.79 -4.73
N GLU A 497 -43.07 -5.09 -3.70
CA GLU A 497 -44.51 -5.04 -3.36
C GLU A 497 -45.30 -4.15 -4.32
N THR A 498 -44.64 -3.14 -4.90
CA THR A 498 -45.30 -2.12 -5.73
C THR A 498 -45.00 -2.25 -7.21
N TYR A 499 -43.93 -2.97 -7.57
CA TYR A 499 -43.56 -3.19 -8.96
C TYR A 499 -44.55 -4.11 -9.65
N ASP A 500 -45.12 -3.64 -10.76
CA ASP A 500 -46.07 -4.39 -11.55
C ASP A 500 -45.30 -5.37 -12.46
N TRP A 501 -44.98 -6.54 -11.91
CA TRP A 501 -44.23 -7.57 -12.64
C TRP A 501 -44.95 -8.01 -13.92
N PRO A 502 -44.28 -8.05 -15.09
CA PRO A 502 -44.88 -8.47 -16.33
C PRO A 502 -45.38 -9.92 -16.24
N THR A 503 -46.61 -10.16 -16.70
CA THR A 503 -47.20 -11.50 -16.82
C THR A 503 -46.81 -12.13 -18.16
N THR A 504 -45.53 -12.43 -18.34
CA THR A 504 -45.07 -13.20 -19.50
C THR A 504 -45.03 -14.71 -19.16
N ASN A 505 -45.18 -15.55 -20.19
CA ASN A 505 -45.40 -17.00 -20.09
C ASN A 505 -44.27 -17.83 -19.43
N TYR A 506 -43.29 -17.23 -18.76
CA TYR A 506 -42.15 -17.97 -18.24
C TYR A 506 -41.68 -17.64 -16.81
N ILE A 507 -42.19 -16.66 -16.05
CA ILE A 507 -41.72 -16.44 -14.65
C ILE A 507 -42.86 -15.96 -13.73
N ASP A 508 -43.16 -16.71 -12.65
CA ASP A 508 -44.11 -16.31 -11.59
C ASP A 508 -43.36 -15.59 -10.45
N TRP A 509 -43.15 -14.29 -10.65
CA TRP A 509 -42.43 -13.41 -9.71
C TRP A 509 -43.09 -13.34 -8.33
N GLY A 510 -44.43 -13.46 -8.27
CA GLY A 510 -45.19 -13.47 -7.02
C GLY A 510 -44.89 -14.69 -6.14
N LYS A 511 -44.62 -15.86 -6.75
CA LYS A 511 -44.10 -17.02 -6.01
C LYS A 511 -42.64 -16.84 -5.60
N ILE A 512 -41.77 -16.38 -6.50
CA ILE A 512 -40.33 -16.21 -6.24
C ILE A 512 -40.11 -15.25 -5.06
N LEU A 513 -40.76 -14.09 -5.05
CA LEU A 513 -40.62 -13.09 -3.98
C LEU A 513 -41.13 -13.56 -2.61
N ASN A 514 -42.12 -14.44 -2.57
CA ASN A 514 -42.66 -15.00 -1.33
C ASN A 514 -41.84 -16.18 -0.77
N THR A 515 -40.84 -16.70 -1.50
CA THR A 515 -40.03 -17.86 -1.06
C THR A 515 -38.53 -17.57 -0.88
N LEU A 516 -38.03 -16.43 -1.37
CA LEU A 516 -36.59 -16.11 -1.33
C LEU A 516 -36.19 -15.39 -0.03
N GLY A 517 -35.13 -15.88 0.62
CA GLY A 517 -34.42 -15.13 1.66
C GLY A 517 -33.54 -14.02 1.06
N LYS A 518 -33.08 -13.08 1.90
CA LYS A 518 -32.29 -11.88 1.50
C LYS A 518 -31.16 -12.16 0.50
N GLY A 519 -30.44 -13.29 0.63
CA GLY A 519 -29.34 -13.66 -0.27
C GLY A 519 -29.73 -13.93 -1.73
N ALA A 520 -30.97 -14.37 -1.99
CA ALA A 520 -31.42 -14.61 -3.37
C ALA A 520 -32.00 -13.36 -4.05
N LEU A 521 -32.46 -12.37 -3.28
CA LEU A 521 -32.86 -11.05 -3.78
C LEU A 521 -31.64 -10.26 -4.29
N THR A 522 -30.52 -10.30 -3.56
CA THR A 522 -29.23 -9.73 -3.99
C THR A 522 -28.78 -10.29 -5.33
N VAL A 523 -29.01 -11.58 -5.54
CA VAL A 523 -28.59 -12.32 -6.74
C VAL A 523 -29.46 -11.99 -7.95
N LEU A 524 -30.78 -11.91 -7.74
CA LEU A 524 -31.71 -11.47 -8.77
C LEU A 524 -31.41 -10.04 -9.20
N ALA A 525 -31.19 -9.15 -8.23
CA ALA A 525 -30.80 -7.77 -8.50
C ALA A 525 -29.48 -7.72 -9.28
N PHE A 526 -28.47 -8.53 -8.91
CA PHE A 526 -27.19 -8.58 -9.61
C PHE A 526 -27.32 -9.07 -11.05
N GLY A 527 -28.13 -10.11 -11.28
CA GLY A 527 -28.45 -10.56 -12.63
C GLY A 527 -29.14 -9.51 -13.47
N LEU A 528 -30.14 -8.84 -12.90
CA LEU A 528 -30.86 -7.75 -13.53
C LEU A 528 -29.91 -6.61 -13.89
N LEU A 529 -28.95 -6.31 -13.02
CA LEU A 529 -27.98 -5.23 -13.22
C LEU A 529 -26.90 -5.58 -14.26
N LEU A 530 -26.41 -6.82 -14.30
CA LEU A 530 -25.54 -7.30 -15.40
C LEU A 530 -26.28 -7.25 -16.74
N TRP A 531 -27.55 -7.64 -16.72
CA TRP A 531 -28.40 -7.62 -17.89
C TRP A 531 -28.65 -6.18 -18.37
N ILE A 532 -28.85 -5.22 -17.44
CA ILE A 532 -28.91 -3.78 -17.71
C ILE A 532 -27.57 -3.27 -18.27
N THR A 533 -26.41 -3.67 -17.74
CA THR A 533 -25.10 -3.28 -18.30
C THR A 533 -24.90 -3.75 -19.74
N GLY A 534 -25.61 -4.82 -20.13
CA GLY A 534 -25.66 -5.35 -21.48
C GLY A 534 -26.71 -4.74 -22.40
N GLY A 535 -27.86 -4.36 -21.83
CA GLY A 535 -28.95 -3.71 -22.56
C GLY A 535 -28.74 -2.21 -22.77
N LEU A 536 -27.91 -1.55 -21.95
CA LEU A 536 -27.66 -0.10 -22.05
C LEU A 536 -27.05 0.33 -23.41
N GLY A 537 -26.28 -0.54 -24.07
CA GLY A 537 -25.81 -0.30 -25.44
C GLY A 537 -26.87 -0.51 -26.53
N ALA A 538 -27.90 -1.31 -26.26
CA ALA A 538 -29.00 -1.59 -27.19
C ALA A 538 -30.17 -0.61 -27.04
N ALA A 539 -30.43 -0.12 -25.82
CA ALA A 539 -31.47 0.87 -25.50
C ALA A 539 -31.07 2.30 -25.93
N ALA A 540 -29.77 2.59 -26.07
CA ALA A 540 -29.19 3.85 -26.53
C ALA A 540 -29.66 4.34 -27.92
N GLY A 541 -30.30 3.48 -28.71
CA GLY A 541 -30.91 3.83 -30.00
C GLY A 541 -32.43 3.99 -29.96
N ALA A 542 -33.08 3.69 -28.84
CA ALA A 542 -34.53 3.75 -28.71
C ALA A 542 -34.94 5.17 -28.32
N SER A 543 -35.31 5.99 -29.30
CA SER A 543 -35.97 7.28 -29.10
C SER A 543 -37.40 7.16 -28.51
N GLY A 544 -37.69 6.09 -27.77
CA GLY A 544 -39.00 5.77 -27.19
C GLY A 544 -38.95 5.85 -25.67
N GLY A 545 -40.08 6.21 -25.04
CA GLY A 545 -40.20 6.33 -23.58
C GLY A 545 -39.93 5.03 -22.82
N SER A 546 -40.30 4.98 -21.53
CA SER A 546 -40.03 3.86 -20.62
C SER A 546 -40.38 2.48 -21.20
N GLU A 547 -41.39 2.35 -22.06
CA GLU A 547 -41.75 1.10 -22.75
C GLU A 547 -40.68 0.57 -23.73
N ALA A 548 -39.98 1.44 -24.47
CA ALA A 548 -38.94 1.01 -25.40
C ALA A 548 -37.66 0.62 -24.66
N VAL A 549 -37.38 1.31 -23.55
CA VAL A 549 -36.32 0.94 -22.60
C VAL A 549 -36.68 -0.38 -21.93
N LEU A 550 -37.91 -0.59 -21.46
CA LEU A 550 -38.37 -1.89 -20.92
C LEU A 550 -38.29 -3.01 -21.96
N ALA A 551 -38.62 -2.76 -23.22
CA ALA A 551 -38.54 -3.76 -24.29
C ALA A 551 -37.10 -4.09 -24.70
N ALA A 552 -36.24 -3.08 -24.87
CA ALA A 552 -34.80 -3.25 -25.04
C ALA A 552 -34.18 -3.91 -23.80
N LEU A 553 -34.81 -3.66 -22.64
CA LEU A 553 -34.48 -4.27 -21.37
C LEU A 553 -35.27 -5.58 -21.07
N GLY A 554 -35.97 -6.20 -22.04
CA GLY A 554 -36.62 -7.51 -21.83
C GLY A 554 -37.57 -7.60 -20.62
N LEU A 555 -38.00 -6.46 -20.08
CA LEU A 555 -38.81 -6.25 -18.87
C LEU A 555 -40.23 -5.80 -19.23
N ALA A 556 -40.57 -5.77 -20.52
CA ALA A 556 -41.89 -5.46 -21.06
C ALA A 556 -42.79 -6.69 -21.19
#